data_AF-A0A386PTZ7-F1
#
_entry.id   AF-A0A386PTZ7-F1
#
_cell.length_a   1.000
_cell.length_b   1.000
_cell.length_c   1.000
_cell.angle_alpha   90.00
_cell.angle_beta   90.00
_cell.angle_gamma   90.00
#
_symmetry.space_group_name_H-M   'P 1'
#
loop_
_entity.id
_entity.type
_entity.pdbx_description
1 polymer ?
#
loop_
_entity_poly.entity_id
_entity_poly.type
_entity_poly.pdbx_seq_one_letter_code
_entity_poly.pdbx_strand_id
1 'polypeptide(L)'
;MRKIVETGPSIIFILFFLTGMYLKMNGQSWVNSFVIGITGLSVYSFVIIMVEGLASGMRMGKHLDFSSKVFYTLHVSLWIFSTTLAIYLMAHN
;
A
#
# COMPACT_ATOMS: atom_id res chain seq x y z
N MET A 1 14.78 11.85 5.60
CA MET A 1 13.72 11.78 6.63
C MET A 1 12.32 11.67 6.03
N ARG A 2 11.93 12.47 5.03
CA ARG A 2 10.57 12.44 4.43
C ARG A 2 10.12 11.05 3.93
N LYS A 3 10.97 10.32 3.20
CA LYS A 3 10.70 8.95 2.73
C LYS A 3 10.49 7.91 3.85
N ILE A 4 11.08 8.10 5.03
CA ILE A 4 10.89 7.19 6.18
C ILE A 4 9.52 7.42 6.80
N VAL A 5 9.12 8.68 6.94
CA VAL A 5 7.77 9.06 7.41
C VAL A 5 6.70 8.58 6.43
N GLU A 6 6.96 8.65 5.13
CA GLU A 6 6.07 8.12 4.09
C GLU A 6 6.01 6.57 4.12
N THR A 7 7.13 5.88 4.35
CA THR A 7 7.16 4.40 4.38
C THR A 7 6.55 3.81 5.66
N GLY A 8 6.58 4.53 6.79
CA GLY A 8 6.14 4.02 8.09
C GLY A 8 4.73 3.44 8.11
N PRO A 9 3.68 4.19 7.71
CA PRO A 9 2.32 3.66 7.69
C PRO A 9 2.12 2.53 6.68
N SER A 10 2.86 2.55 5.57
CA SER A 10 2.88 1.44 4.59
C SER A 10 3.29 0.13 5.26
N ILE A 11 4.34 0.15 6.08
CA ILE A 11 4.82 -1.02 6.83
C ILE A 11 3.74 -1.52 7.79
N ILE A 12 3.06 -0.61 8.51
CA ILE A 12 1.99 -0.97 9.44
C ILE A 12 0.86 -1.69 8.72
N PHE A 13 0.42 -1.18 7.56
CA PHE A 13 -0.66 -1.83 6.80
C PHE A 13 -0.23 -3.16 6.16
N ILE A 14 1.03 -3.29 5.74
CA ILE A 14 1.60 -4.59 5.33
C ILE A 14 1.52 -5.59 6.49
N LEU A 15 1.88 -5.18 7.71
CA LEU A 15 1.80 -6.06 8.88
C LEU A 15 0.36 -6.51 9.14
N PHE A 16 -0.62 -5.59 9.13
CA PHE A 16 -2.03 -5.96 9.27
C PHE A 16 -2.51 -6.94 8.20
N PHE A 17 -2.10 -6.72 6.94
CA PHE A 17 -2.42 -7.60 5.83
C PHE A 17 -1.84 -9.00 6.04
N LEU A 18 -0.55 -9.10 6.41
CA LEU A 18 0.11 -10.38 6.68
C LEU A 18 -0.49 -11.09 7.90
N THR A 19 -0.84 -10.37 8.96
CA THR A 19 -1.54 -10.93 10.11
C THR A 19 -2.90 -11.46 9.71
N GLY A 20 -3.67 -10.74 8.88
CA GLY A 20 -4.92 -11.26 8.30
C GLY A 20 -4.71 -12.56 7.54
N MET A 21 -3.67 -12.65 6.71
CA MET A 21 -3.35 -13.88 5.98
C MET A 21 -2.98 -15.05 6.89
N TYR A 22 -2.14 -14.78 7.89
CA TYR A 22 -1.75 -15.78 8.88
C TYR A 22 -2.97 -16.33 9.65
N LEU A 23 -3.88 -15.45 10.08
CA LEU A 23 -5.12 -15.85 10.75
C LEU A 23 -6.02 -16.69 9.83
N LYS A 24 -6.11 -16.36 8.54
CA LYS A 24 -6.89 -17.15 7.56
C LYS A 24 -6.33 -18.57 7.44
N MET A 25 -5.01 -18.70 7.36
CA MET A 25 -4.35 -20.01 7.25
C MET A 25 -4.59 -20.89 8.47
N ASN A 26 -4.76 -20.30 9.65
CA ASN A 26 -5.04 -21.02 10.90
C ASN A 26 -6.55 -21.20 11.18
N GLY A 27 -7.44 -20.85 10.24
CA GLY A 27 -8.89 -20.94 10.40
C GLY A 27 -9.48 -19.99 11.45
N GLN A 28 -8.75 -18.92 11.81
CA GLN A 28 -9.17 -17.93 12.80
C GLN A 28 -9.89 -16.74 12.13
N SER A 29 -10.54 -15.90 12.94
CA SER A 29 -11.19 -14.68 12.47
C SER A 29 -10.15 -13.71 11.88
N TRP A 30 -10.12 -13.64 10.55
CA TRP A 30 -9.07 -12.95 9.79
C TRP A 30 -9.55 -11.67 9.09
N VAL A 31 -10.86 -11.56 8.87
CA VAL A 31 -11.49 -10.53 8.02
C VAL A 31 -11.13 -9.12 8.48
N ASN A 32 -11.21 -8.82 9.77
CA ASN A 32 -10.94 -7.47 10.28
C ASN A 32 -9.51 -7.01 10.02
N SER A 33 -8.52 -7.80 10.43
CA SER A 33 -7.09 -7.47 10.22
C SER A 33 -6.75 -7.39 8.73
N PHE A 34 -7.34 -8.27 7.92
CA PHE A 34 -7.16 -8.28 6.47
C PHE A 34 -7.73 -7.03 5.79
N VAL A 35 -8.97 -6.66 6.12
CA VAL A 35 -9.65 -5.48 5.57
C VAL A 35 -8.90 -4.21 5.98
N ILE A 36 -8.48 -4.10 7.25
CA ILE A 36 -7.68 -2.95 7.73
C ILE A 36 -6.37 -2.84 6.92
N GLY A 37 -5.69 -3.96 6.66
CA GLY A 37 -4.47 -3.99 5.86
C GLY A 37 -4.69 -3.54 4.41
N ILE A 38 -5.68 -4.11 3.71
CA ILE A 38 -5.97 -3.77 2.30
C ILE A 38 -6.49 -2.34 2.15
N THR A 39 -7.45 -1.93 2.98
CA THR A 39 -8.02 -0.59 2.92
C THR A 39 -6.95 0.45 3.24
N GLY A 40 -6.13 0.20 4.25
CA GLY A 40 -4.99 1.05 4.60
C GLY A 40 -3.97 1.16 3.46
N LEU A 41 -3.54 0.03 2.88
CA LEU A 41 -2.63 0.03 1.73
C LEU A 41 -3.21 0.76 0.51
N SER A 42 -4.52 0.65 0.28
CA SER A 42 -5.19 1.28 -0.86
C SER A 42 -5.29 2.79 -0.72
N VAL A 43 -5.79 3.25 0.43
CA VAL A 43 -5.96 4.69 0.67
C VAL A 43 -4.60 5.36 0.79
N TYR A 44 -3.66 4.76 1.53
CA TYR A 44 -2.38 5.39 1.82
C TYR A 44 -1.45 5.45 0.60
N SER A 45 -1.47 4.43 -0.27
CA SER A 45 -0.73 4.48 -1.54
C SER A 45 -1.25 5.59 -2.45
N PHE A 46 -2.58 5.78 -2.53
CA PHE A 46 -3.18 6.86 -3.30
C PHE A 46 -2.79 8.24 -2.76
N VAL A 47 -2.85 8.43 -1.43
CA VAL A 47 -2.46 9.70 -0.78
C VAL A 47 -1.00 10.05 -1.06
N ILE A 48 -0.08 9.09 -0.95
CA ILE A 48 1.34 9.30 -1.25
C ILE A 48 1.55 9.74 -2.70
N ILE A 49 0.91 9.06 -3.66
CA ILE A 49 1.01 9.40 -5.08
C ILE A 49 0.45 10.79 -5.35
N MET A 50 -0.69 11.14 -4.73
CA MET A 50 -1.32 12.45 -4.88
C MET A 50 -0.46 13.58 -4.31
N VAL A 51 0.10 13.40 -3.11
CA VAL A 51 0.99 14.40 -2.48
C VAL A 51 2.24 14.62 -3.31
N GLU A 52 2.87 13.56 -3.84
CA GLU A 52 4.03 13.71 -4.71
C GLU A 52 3.67 14.33 -6.07
N GLY A 53 2.52 13.96 -6.64
CA GLY A 53 1.98 14.53 -7.89
C GLY A 53 1.76 16.03 -7.77
N LEU A 54 1.17 16.49 -6.65
CA LEU A 54 1.00 17.90 -6.35
C LEU A 54 2.36 18.59 -6.13
N ALA A 55 3.26 17.99 -5.36
CA ALA A 55 4.58 18.56 -5.08
C ALA A 55 5.47 18.67 -6.34
N SER A 56 5.35 17.73 -7.28
CA SER A 56 6.08 17.71 -8.54
C SER A 56 5.45 18.63 -9.59
N GLY A 57 4.11 18.68 -9.67
CA GLY A 57 3.38 19.64 -10.51
C GLY A 57 3.65 21.10 -10.13
N MET A 58 3.76 21.39 -8.82
CA MET A 58 4.17 22.71 -8.31
C MET A 58 5.63 23.08 -8.64
N ARG A 59 6.48 22.12 -8.99
CA ARG A 59 7.92 22.34 -9.22
C ARG A 59 8.31 22.56 -10.67
N MET A 60 7.35 22.79 -11.59
CA MET A 60 7.55 23.10 -13.02
C MET A 60 8.84 22.49 -13.60
N GLY A 61 8.82 21.19 -13.89
CA GLY A 61 9.81 20.58 -14.80
C GLY A 61 11.07 19.97 -14.18
N LYS A 62 11.19 19.82 -12.84
CA LYS A 62 12.22 18.92 -12.30
C LYS A 62 11.80 17.47 -12.51
N HIS A 63 12.52 16.75 -13.36
CA HIS A 63 12.38 15.30 -13.53
C HIS A 63 12.37 14.60 -12.15
N LEU A 64 11.41 13.70 -11.95
CA LEU A 64 11.41 12.80 -10.81
C LEU A 64 12.71 12.00 -10.80
N ASP A 65 13.45 12.08 -9.71
CA ASP A 65 14.66 11.28 -9.50
C ASP A 65 14.33 9.78 -9.60
N PHE A 66 15.26 8.99 -10.14
CA PHE A 66 15.08 7.55 -10.38
C PHE A 66 14.67 6.81 -9.10
N SER A 67 15.26 7.20 -7.95
CA SER A 67 14.91 6.67 -6.64
C SER A 67 13.43 6.87 -6.28
N SER A 68 12.87 8.04 -6.60
CA SER A 68 11.45 8.32 -6.37
C SER A 68 10.58 7.51 -7.33
N LYS A 69 10.95 7.44 -8.62
CA LYS A 69 10.20 6.65 -9.61
C LYS A 69 10.10 5.17 -9.22
N VAL A 70 11.19 4.57 -8.75
CA VAL A 70 11.21 3.19 -8.24
C VAL A 70 10.32 3.03 -7.01
N PHE A 71 10.40 3.95 -6.05
CA PHE A 71 9.56 3.93 -4.85
C PHE A 71 8.06 3.93 -5.18
N TYR A 72 7.61 4.83 -6.05
CA TYR A 72 6.20 4.87 -6.47
C TYR A 72 5.77 3.61 -7.22
N THR A 73 6.65 3.10 -8.09
CA THR A 73 6.36 1.88 -8.86
C THR A 73 6.17 0.69 -7.92
N LEU A 74 6.99 0.57 -6.87
CA LEU A 74 6.84 -0.47 -5.84
C LEU A 74 5.52 -0.33 -5.07
N HIS A 75 5.15 0.89 -4.65
CA HIS A 75 3.87 1.13 -3.97
C HIS A 75 2.67 0.78 -4.83
N VAL A 76 2.67 1.19 -6.11
CA VAL A 76 1.59 0.85 -7.05
C VAL A 76 1.53 -0.66 -7.28
N SER A 77 2.68 -1.32 -7.45
CA SER A 77 2.73 -2.78 -7.66
C SER A 77 2.21 -3.54 -6.43
N LEU A 78 2.62 -3.12 -5.23
CA LEU A 78 2.14 -3.68 -3.97
C LEU A 78 0.62 -3.47 -3.81
N TRP A 79 0.11 -2.31 -4.21
CA TRP A 79 -1.32 -2.02 -4.19
C TRP A 79 -2.11 -2.94 -5.14
N ILE A 80 -1.66 -3.09 -6.39
CA ILE A 80 -2.30 -3.99 -7.36
C ILE A 80 -2.28 -5.44 -6.86
N PHE A 81 -1.13 -5.89 -6.35
CA PHE A 81 -0.97 -7.24 -5.80
C PHE A 81 -1.91 -7.50 -4.63
N SER A 82 -1.91 -6.62 -3.62
CA SER A 82 -2.76 -6.77 -2.44
C SER A 82 -4.25 -6.70 -2.77
N THR A 83 -4.66 -5.83 -3.70
CA THR A 83 -6.05 -5.72 -4.16
C THR A 83 -6.49 -6.96 -4.94
N THR A 84 -5.65 -7.46 -5.83
CA THR A 84 -5.96 -8.69 -6.59
C THR A 84 -6.11 -9.88 -5.66
N LEU A 85 -5.20 -10.01 -4.68
CA LEU A 85 -5.28 -11.06 -3.67
C LEU A 85 -6.53 -10.89 -2.78
N ALA A 86 -6.91 -9.65 -2.46
CA ALA A 86 -8.15 -9.34 -1.75
C ALA A 86 -9.38 -9.91 -2.44
N ILE A 87 -9.54 -9.58 -3.72
CA ILE A 87 -10.67 -10.00 -4.53
C ILE A 87 -10.70 -11.52 -4.64
N TYR A 88 -9.55 -12.15 -4.93
CA TYR A 88 -9.44 -13.61 -5.00
C TYR A 88 -9.87 -14.27 -3.69
N LEU A 89 -9.39 -13.76 -2.56
CA LEU A 89 -9.69 -14.34 -1.25
C LEU A 89 -11.11 -14.08 -0.79
N MET A 90 -11.80 -13.04 -1.28
CA MET A 90 -13.23 -12.82 -1.02
C MET A 90 -14.12 -13.64 -1.95
N ALA A 91 -13.71 -13.84 -3.21
CA ALA A 91 -14.45 -14.65 -4.19
C ALA A 91 -14.38 -16.16 -3.90
N HIS A 92 -13.33 -16.62 -3.23
CA HIS A 92 -13.10 -18.02 -2.87
C HIS A 92 -13.11 -18.28 -1.35
N ASN A 93 -13.83 -17.45 -0.59
CA ASN A 93 -14.13 -17.70 0.83
C ASN A 93 -15.50 -18.32 1.00
#